data_AF-A0A399YDV1-F1
#
_entry.id   AF-A0A399YDV1-F1
#
_cell.length_a   1.000
_cell.length_b   1.000
_cell.length_c   1.000
_cell.angle_alpha   90.00
_cell.angle_beta   90.00
_cell.angle_gamma   90.00
#
_symmetry.space_group_name_H-M   'P 1'
#
loop_
_entity.id
_entity.type
_entity.pdbx_description
1 polymer ?
#
loop_
_entity_poly.entity_id
_entity_poly.type
_entity_poly.pdbx_seq_one_letter_code
_entity_poly.pdbx_strand_id
1 'polypeptide(L)'
;MDLLRTILRSIVRFVVVWLVSALALNITAWILPGVAIHAIGTVPAWMVALAAAFVLGLVNALLRPLILLLALPLGFFVLFALGFFVNAITLWLTAQAFPTGMEIANWFAAFTGGFVLATTASFINLTRQRGDVSGEPTTGLVMLEIDGLSYYHIQRAIDAGYMPNVAEMIRRDGYQLSRVDCGLPSQTSACQAGILFGDNYDIPGYRWYDKAQGKLFVSASDAAEINARYAHGRGLLRGGASINNLVNGDAEISLMTAADLRGGT
;
A
#
# COMPACT_ATOMS: atom_id res chain seq x y z
N MET A 1 24.92 -19.40 1.23
CA MET A 1 24.10 -19.69 0.03
C MET A 1 22.94 -18.70 -0.16
N ASP A 2 22.61 -17.90 0.85
CA ASP A 2 21.46 -16.98 0.82
C ASP A 2 21.66 -15.76 -0.07
N LEU A 3 22.89 -15.23 -0.16
CA LEU A 3 23.21 -14.12 -1.07
C LEU A 3 22.93 -14.49 -2.55
N LEU A 4 23.35 -15.70 -2.97
CA LEU A 4 23.12 -16.18 -4.33
C LEU A 4 21.62 -16.36 -4.63
N ARG A 5 20.85 -16.89 -3.67
CA ARG A 5 19.39 -17.06 -3.80
C ARG A 5 18.67 -15.72 -3.85
N THR A 6 19.08 -14.74 -3.04
CA THR A 6 18.50 -13.38 -3.05
C THR A 6 18.79 -12.67 -4.37
N ILE A 7 20.04 -12.72 -4.85
CA ILE A 7 20.42 -12.14 -6.14
C ILE A 7 19.63 -12.81 -7.27
N LEU A 8 19.54 -14.15 -7.28
CA LEU A 8 18.80 -14.88 -8.30
C LEU A 8 17.30 -14.52 -8.31
N ARG A 9 16.67 -14.43 -7.13
CA ARG A 9 15.26 -14.01 -7.02
C ARG A 9 15.05 -12.58 -7.53
N SER A 10 15.97 -11.66 -7.20
CA SER A 10 15.91 -10.28 -7.69
C SER A 10 16.06 -10.19 -9.20
N ILE A 11 16.98 -10.96 -9.79
CA ILE A 11 17.16 -11.03 -11.25
C ILE A 11 15.90 -11.60 -11.92
N VAL A 12 15.36 -12.72 -11.43
CA VAL A 12 14.14 -13.33 -11.98
C VAL A 12 12.96 -12.36 -11.89
N ARG A 13 12.80 -11.67 -10.75
CA ARG A 13 11.77 -10.65 -10.57
C ARG A 13 11.95 -9.49 -11.56
N PHE A 14 13.19 -9.02 -11.74
CA PHE A 14 13.50 -7.95 -12.69
C PHE A 14 13.14 -8.36 -14.12
N VAL A 15 13.58 -9.53 -14.58
CA VAL A 15 13.30 -10.05 -15.93
C VAL A 15 11.79 -10.18 -16.16
N VAL A 16 11.07 -10.71 -15.18
CA VAL A 16 9.61 -10.82 -15.25
C VAL A 16 8.95 -9.45 -15.38
N VAL A 17 9.28 -8.50 -14.51
CA VAL A 17 8.67 -7.16 -14.53
C VAL A 17 8.98 -6.46 -15.85
N TRP A 18 10.19 -6.65 -16.38
CA TRP A 18 10.61 -6.11 -17.65
C TRP A 18 9.80 -6.68 -18.83
N LEU A 19 9.63 -8.00 -18.89
CA LEU A 19 8.80 -8.66 -19.92
C LEU A 19 7.33 -8.24 -19.83
N VAL A 20 6.78 -8.16 -18.61
CA VAL A 20 5.41 -7.68 -18.37
C VAL A 20 5.24 -6.23 -18.83
N SER A 21 6.22 -5.37 -18.54
CA SER A 21 6.22 -3.97 -18.98
C SER A 21 6.30 -3.84 -20.50
N ALA A 22 7.10 -4.68 -21.16
CA ALA A 22 7.20 -4.70 -22.63
C ALA A 22 5.89 -5.15 -23.28
N LEU A 23 5.24 -6.17 -22.72
CA LEU A 23 3.92 -6.60 -23.19
C LEU A 23 2.87 -5.49 -22.98
N ALA A 24 2.87 -4.87 -21.82
CA ALA A 24 1.97 -3.76 -21.49
C ALA A 24 2.17 -2.56 -22.42
N LEU A 25 3.41 -2.22 -22.79
CA LEU A 25 3.72 -1.16 -23.75
C LEU A 25 3.19 -1.47 -25.16
N ASN A 26 3.36 -2.71 -25.64
CA ASN A 26 2.80 -3.12 -26.93
C ASN A 26 1.27 -3.01 -26.95
N ILE A 27 0.61 -3.49 -25.89
CA ILE A 27 -0.85 -3.39 -25.76
C ILE A 27 -1.27 -1.91 -25.72
N THR A 28 -0.55 -1.08 -24.97
CA THR A 28 -0.82 0.36 -24.87
C THR A 28 -0.70 1.06 -26.21
N ALA A 29 0.35 0.75 -26.99
CA ALA A 29 0.54 1.30 -28.33
C ALA A 29 -0.53 0.83 -29.33
N TRP A 30 -1.08 -0.37 -29.13
CA TRP A 30 -2.19 -0.87 -29.96
C TRP A 30 -3.53 -0.19 -29.62
N ILE A 31 -3.76 0.12 -28.34
CA ILE A 31 -5.01 0.72 -27.87
C ILE A 31 -5.04 2.24 -28.09
N LEU A 32 -3.92 2.93 -27.94
CA LEU A 32 -3.88 4.39 -27.93
C LEU A 32 -3.24 4.96 -29.21
N PRO A 33 -4.00 5.70 -30.04
CA PRO A 33 -3.46 6.30 -31.28
C PRO A 33 -2.41 7.39 -31.05
N GLY A 34 -2.18 7.81 -29.81
CA GLY A 34 -1.15 8.78 -29.43
C GLY A 34 0.16 8.18 -28.91
N VAL A 35 0.27 6.85 -28.85
CA VAL A 35 1.48 6.11 -28.46
C VAL A 35 1.87 5.18 -29.60
N ALA A 36 2.89 5.53 -30.37
CA ALA A 36 3.32 4.74 -31.51
C ALA A 36 4.69 4.11 -31.26
N ILE A 37 4.81 2.82 -31.57
CA ILE A 37 6.09 2.10 -31.56
C ILE A 37 6.42 1.73 -32.99
N HIS A 38 7.49 2.32 -33.52
CA HIS A 38 7.92 2.14 -34.90
C HIS A 38 9.07 1.13 -34.99
N ALA A 39 9.06 0.33 -36.06
CA ALA A 39 10.21 -0.50 -36.42
C ALA A 39 11.35 0.40 -36.92
N ILE A 40 12.57 0.16 -36.45
CA ILE A 40 13.76 0.93 -36.86
C ILE A 40 14.61 0.05 -37.78
N GLY A 41 14.60 0.35 -39.08
CA GLY A 41 15.37 -0.39 -40.07
C GLY A 41 14.94 -1.86 -40.15
N THR A 42 15.83 -2.78 -39.76
CA THR A 42 15.58 -4.24 -39.71
C THR A 42 15.04 -4.74 -38.37
N VAL A 43 14.91 -3.86 -37.37
CA VAL A 43 14.47 -4.23 -36.02
C VAL A 43 12.94 -4.18 -35.94
N PRO A 44 12.26 -5.30 -35.66
CA PRO A 44 10.80 -5.34 -35.57
C PRO A 44 10.29 -4.58 -34.33
N ALA A 45 9.06 -4.05 -34.41
CA ALA A 45 8.46 -3.20 -33.37
C ALA A 45 8.41 -3.85 -31.97
N TRP A 46 8.26 -5.18 -31.88
CA TRP A 46 8.27 -5.88 -30.59
C TRP A 46 9.65 -5.85 -29.89
N MET A 47 10.75 -5.84 -30.65
CA MET A 47 12.11 -5.68 -30.08
C MET A 47 12.33 -4.23 -29.63
N VAL A 48 11.79 -3.27 -30.37
CA VAL A 48 11.80 -1.87 -29.97
C VAL A 48 11.04 -1.66 -28.66
N ALA A 49 9.88 -2.33 -28.51
CA ALA A 49 9.12 -2.29 -27.26
C ALA A 49 9.86 -2.93 -26.08
N LEU A 50 10.62 -4.01 -26.30
CA LEU A 50 11.49 -4.60 -25.26
C LEU A 50 12.58 -3.62 -24.81
N ALA A 51 13.24 -2.96 -25.76
CA ALA A 51 14.24 -1.93 -25.47
C ALA A 51 13.62 -0.73 -24.73
N ALA A 52 12.47 -0.24 -25.19
CA ALA A 52 11.73 0.84 -24.54
C ALA A 52 11.30 0.46 -23.12
N ALA A 53 10.84 -0.77 -22.89
CA ALA A 53 10.51 -1.27 -21.56
C ALA A 53 11.73 -1.34 -20.63
N PHE A 54 12.92 -1.61 -21.18
CA PHE A 54 14.16 -1.61 -20.41
C PHE A 54 14.53 -0.19 -19.96
N VAL A 55 14.48 0.77 -20.89
CA VAL A 55 14.69 2.19 -20.60
C VAL A 55 13.66 2.68 -19.60
N LEU A 56 12.38 2.35 -19.79
CA LEU A 56 11.31 2.68 -18.86
C LEU A 56 11.60 2.12 -17.47
N GLY A 57 12.07 0.87 -17.38
CA GLY A 57 12.49 0.25 -16.12
C GLY A 57 13.62 1.02 -15.43
N LEU A 58 14.63 1.45 -16.20
CA LEU A 58 15.75 2.25 -15.68
C LEU A 58 15.30 3.64 -15.21
N VAL A 59 14.50 4.32 -16.02
CA VAL A 59 13.92 5.63 -15.70
C VAL A 59 13.06 5.52 -14.44
N ASN A 60 12.23 4.49 -14.32
CA ASN A 60 11.39 4.26 -13.14
C ASN A 60 12.24 3.90 -11.89
N ALA A 61 13.33 3.15 -12.05
CA ALA A 61 14.24 2.81 -10.96
C ALA A 61 14.96 4.04 -10.37
N LEU A 62 15.18 5.08 -11.19
CA LEU A 62 15.81 6.32 -10.75
C LEU A 62 14.79 7.36 -10.29
N LEU A 63 13.72 7.58 -11.08
CA LEU A 63 12.73 8.61 -10.80
C LEU A 63 11.88 8.30 -9.59
N ARG A 64 11.40 7.06 -9.45
CA ARG A 64 10.42 6.75 -8.40
C ARG A 64 11.00 6.98 -7.00
N PRO A 65 12.23 6.54 -6.66
CA PRO A 65 12.85 6.87 -5.37
C PRO A 65 13.03 8.38 -5.18
N LEU A 66 13.47 9.09 -6.21
CA LEU A 66 13.70 10.53 -6.13
C LEU A 66 12.41 11.31 -5.89
N ILE A 67 11.34 10.98 -6.61
CA ILE A 67 10.02 11.59 -6.46
C ILE A 67 9.47 11.30 -5.06
N LEU A 68 9.56 10.06 -4.59
CA LEU A 68 9.09 9.70 -3.24
C LEU A 68 9.88 10.44 -2.15
N LEU A 69 11.21 10.53 -2.28
CA LEU A 69 12.06 11.24 -1.34
C LEU A 69 11.72 12.74 -1.28
N LEU A 70 11.45 13.37 -2.43
CA LEU A 70 11.05 14.77 -2.50
C LEU A 70 9.60 15.01 -2.05
N ALA A 71 8.70 14.06 -2.29
CA ALA A 71 7.28 14.17 -1.97
C ALA A 71 6.97 13.89 -0.50
N LEU A 72 7.78 13.05 0.17
CA LEU A 72 7.60 12.67 1.56
C LEU A 72 7.43 13.88 2.52
N PRO A 73 8.29 14.92 2.50
CA PRO A 73 8.12 16.08 3.38
C PRO A 73 6.92 16.97 3.01
N LEU A 74 6.38 16.85 1.79
CA LEU A 74 5.30 17.69 1.28
C LEU A 74 3.90 17.16 1.65
N GLY A 75 3.81 15.97 2.23
CA GLY A 75 2.58 15.39 2.76
C GLY A 75 1.77 14.55 1.76
N PHE A 76 0.69 13.95 2.26
CA PHE A 76 -0.10 12.92 1.55
C PHE A 76 -0.65 13.39 0.19
N PHE A 77 -1.23 14.59 0.12
CA PHE A 77 -1.84 15.09 -1.11
C PHE A 77 -0.84 15.25 -2.25
N VAL A 78 0.37 15.70 -1.94
CA VAL A 78 1.45 15.83 -2.92
C VAL A 78 1.97 14.47 -3.35
N LEU A 79 2.12 13.54 -2.41
CA LEU A 79 2.49 12.15 -2.70
C LEU A 79 1.46 11.46 -3.62
N PHE A 80 0.17 11.67 -3.36
CA PHE A 80 -0.92 11.12 -4.17
C PHE A 80 -0.92 11.72 -5.58
N ALA A 81 -0.84 13.06 -5.69
CA ALA A 81 -0.81 13.75 -6.97
C ALA A 81 0.43 13.34 -7.79
N LEU A 82 1.62 13.35 -7.21
CA LEU A 82 2.85 12.93 -7.90
C LEU A 82 2.79 11.46 -8.28
N GLY A 83 2.33 10.59 -7.38
CA GLY A 83 2.13 9.15 -7.65
C GLY A 83 1.27 8.89 -8.88
N PHE A 84 0.22 9.70 -9.07
CA PHE A 84 -0.67 9.63 -10.21
C PHE A 84 0.01 10.01 -11.53
N PHE A 85 0.90 11.00 -11.51
CA PHE A 85 1.61 11.48 -12.70
C PHE A 85 2.95 10.78 -12.98
N VAL A 86 3.52 10.03 -12.03
CA VAL A 86 4.83 9.35 -12.20
C VAL A 86 4.84 8.46 -13.44
N ASN A 87 3.77 7.70 -13.70
CA ASN A 87 3.70 6.82 -14.87
C ASN A 87 3.68 7.61 -16.20
N ALA A 88 3.01 8.76 -16.21
CA ALA A 88 2.98 9.63 -17.39
C ALA A 88 4.35 10.27 -17.65
N ILE A 89 5.01 10.75 -16.59
CA ILE A 89 6.35 11.37 -16.66
C ILE A 89 7.39 10.36 -17.11
N THR A 90 7.39 9.15 -16.54
CA THR A 90 8.32 8.07 -16.92
C THR A 90 8.14 7.64 -18.37
N LEU A 91 6.89 7.50 -18.85
CA LEU A 91 6.58 7.19 -20.24
C LEU A 91 7.06 8.30 -21.18
N TRP A 92 6.78 9.56 -20.85
CA TRP A 92 7.22 10.73 -21.62
C TRP A 92 8.75 10.83 -21.72
N LEU A 93 9.46 10.66 -20.60
CA LEU A 93 10.93 10.65 -20.59
C LEU A 93 11.52 9.46 -21.36
N THR A 94 10.84 8.31 -21.34
CA THR A 94 11.27 7.14 -22.12
C THR A 94 11.19 7.41 -23.62
N ALA A 95 10.13 8.07 -24.10
CA ALA A 95 10.04 8.48 -25.50
C ALA A 95 11.10 9.53 -25.86
N GLN A 96 11.39 10.48 -24.97
CA GLN A 96 12.48 11.46 -25.19
C GLN A 96 13.86 10.80 -25.25
N ALA A 97 14.09 9.75 -24.45
CA ALA A 97 15.32 8.95 -24.50
C ALA A 97 15.38 8.04 -25.74
N PHE A 98 14.25 7.79 -26.41
CA PHE A 98 14.14 6.89 -27.56
C PHE A 98 13.32 7.50 -28.72
N PRO A 99 13.76 8.63 -29.32
CA PRO A 99 12.94 9.39 -30.27
C PRO A 99 12.64 8.63 -31.57
N THR A 100 13.48 7.68 -31.94
CA THR A 100 13.42 6.97 -33.23
C THR A 100 12.48 5.77 -33.24
N GLY A 101 11.97 5.31 -32.10
CA GLY A 101 11.03 4.18 -32.11
C GLY A 101 9.96 4.16 -31.02
N MET A 102 9.86 5.21 -30.20
CA MET A 102 8.67 5.45 -29.39
C MET A 102 8.28 6.92 -29.51
N GLU A 103 7.09 7.17 -30.03
CA GLU A 103 6.54 8.51 -30.13
C GLU A 103 5.33 8.65 -29.21
N ILE A 104 5.29 9.76 -28.48
CA ILE A 104 4.15 10.17 -27.68
C ILE A 104 3.68 11.52 -28.20
N ALA A 105 2.49 11.56 -28.78
CA ALA A 105 1.98 12.71 -29.53
C ALA A 105 1.82 13.98 -28.65
N ASN A 106 1.37 13.82 -27.40
CA ASN A 106 1.15 14.94 -26.48
C ASN A 106 1.11 14.46 -25.02
N TRP A 107 1.04 15.41 -24.09
CA TRP A 107 0.97 15.13 -22.65
C TRP A 107 -0.27 14.27 -22.29
N PHE A 108 -1.39 14.48 -22.97
CA PHE A 108 -2.60 13.68 -22.77
C PHE A 108 -2.36 12.21 -23.13
N ALA A 109 -1.69 11.93 -24.25
CA ALA A 109 -1.31 10.58 -24.65
C ALA A 109 -0.32 9.94 -23.66
N ALA A 110 0.61 10.73 -23.09
CA ALA A 110 1.50 10.26 -22.03
C ALA A 110 0.72 9.84 -20.77
N PHE A 111 -0.28 10.65 -20.40
CA PHE A 111 -1.13 10.42 -19.26
C PHE A 111 -2.03 9.19 -19.43
N THR A 112 -2.77 9.12 -20.53
CA THR A 112 -3.62 7.96 -20.85
C THR A 112 -2.78 6.70 -21.05
N GLY A 113 -1.61 6.83 -21.68
CA GLY A 113 -0.65 5.74 -21.86
C GLY A 113 -0.11 5.21 -20.54
N GLY A 114 0.30 6.09 -19.63
CA GLY A 114 0.73 5.73 -18.29
C GLY A 114 -0.38 5.03 -17.48
N PHE A 115 -1.63 5.46 -17.64
CA PHE A 115 -2.79 4.84 -16.99
C PHE A 115 -3.09 3.42 -17.54
N VAL A 116 -3.11 3.26 -18.87
CA VAL A 116 -3.31 1.95 -19.53
C VAL A 116 -2.15 1.00 -19.18
N LEU A 117 -0.92 1.51 -19.17
CA LEU A 117 0.25 0.73 -18.74
C LEU A 117 0.12 0.26 -17.29
N ALA A 118 -0.27 1.15 -16.37
CA ALA A 118 -0.41 0.82 -14.96
C ALA A 118 -1.51 -0.23 -14.71
N THR A 119 -2.65 -0.08 -15.39
CA THR A 119 -3.79 -1.02 -15.27
C THR A 119 -3.46 -2.40 -15.85
N THR A 120 -2.86 -2.45 -17.05
CA THR A 120 -2.43 -3.72 -17.67
C THR A 120 -1.37 -4.43 -16.84
N ALA A 121 -0.34 -3.71 -16.36
CA ALA A 121 0.67 -4.27 -15.48
C ALA A 121 0.08 -4.76 -14.15
N SER A 122 -0.87 -4.02 -13.57
CA SER A 122 -1.54 -4.40 -12.31
C SER A 122 -2.38 -5.66 -12.49
N PHE A 123 -3.11 -5.79 -13.60
CA PHE A 123 -3.91 -6.98 -13.90
C PHE A 123 -3.02 -8.23 -14.05
N ILE A 124 -1.93 -8.11 -14.80
CA ILE A 124 -0.94 -9.20 -14.96
C ILE A 124 -0.34 -9.58 -13.61
N ASN A 125 -0.01 -8.61 -12.76
CA ASN A 125 0.55 -8.86 -11.43
C ASN A 125 -0.48 -9.49 -10.46
N LEU A 126 -1.76 -9.09 -10.52
CA LEU A 126 -2.82 -9.65 -9.67
C LEU A 126 -2.99 -11.15 -9.88
N THR A 127 -2.95 -11.61 -11.14
CA THR A 127 -3.05 -13.05 -11.47
C THR A 127 -1.89 -13.87 -10.91
N ARG A 128 -0.77 -13.23 -10.56
CA ARG A 128 0.45 -13.85 -10.07
C ARG A 128 0.57 -13.85 -8.54
N GLN A 129 -0.23 -13.05 -7.83
CA GLN A 129 -0.18 -12.91 -6.37
C GLN A 129 -0.95 -13.98 -5.58
N ARG A 130 -1.27 -15.13 -6.17
CA ARG A 130 -1.50 -16.34 -5.37
C ARG A 130 -0.14 -16.86 -4.89
N GLY A 131 0.40 -16.21 -3.87
CA GLY A 131 1.57 -16.69 -3.16
C GLY A 131 1.23 -18.00 -2.46
N ASP A 132 1.98 -19.05 -2.78
CA ASP A 132 1.99 -20.27 -2.00
C ASP A 132 2.57 -19.93 -0.63
N VAL A 133 1.78 -20.06 0.44
CA VAL A 133 2.24 -19.83 1.81
C VAL A 133 3.09 -21.02 2.20
N SER A 134 4.35 -21.01 1.75
CA SER A 134 5.31 -22.07 2.05
C SER A 134 5.85 -21.88 3.46
N GLY A 135 5.08 -22.35 4.44
CA GLY A 135 5.44 -22.51 5.84
C GLY A 135 4.54 -23.58 6.45
N GLU A 136 4.94 -24.20 7.55
CA GLU A 136 3.97 -24.97 8.32
C GLU A 136 2.81 -24.05 8.68
N PRO A 137 1.55 -24.49 8.55
CA PRO A 137 0.39 -23.68 8.88
C PRO A 137 0.40 -23.37 10.37
N THR A 138 1.06 -22.27 10.74
CA THR A 138 0.92 -21.67 12.05
C THR A 138 -0.39 -20.90 12.06
N THR A 139 -1.20 -21.11 13.09
CA THR A 139 -2.40 -20.32 13.33
C THR A 139 -1.97 -18.87 13.59
N GLY A 140 -2.08 -18.01 12.58
CA GLY A 140 -1.87 -16.57 12.71
C GLY A 140 -3.15 -15.85 13.11
N LEU A 141 -3.01 -14.73 13.83
CA LEU A 141 -4.12 -13.83 14.13
C LEU A 141 -4.15 -12.71 13.09
N VAL A 142 -5.29 -12.55 12.41
CA VAL A 142 -5.57 -11.38 11.58
C VAL A 142 -6.68 -10.59 12.26
N MET A 143 -6.42 -9.32 12.54
CA MET A 143 -7.41 -8.41 13.10
C MET A 143 -7.69 -7.29 12.09
N LEU A 144 -8.97 -7.04 11.85
CA LEU A 144 -9.45 -5.95 11.01
C LEU A 144 -10.33 -5.04 11.87
N GLU A 145 -9.86 -3.82 12.08
CA GLU A 145 -10.63 -2.77 12.73
C GLU A 145 -11.28 -1.87 11.68
N ILE A 146 -12.58 -1.64 11.80
CA ILE A 146 -13.32 -0.72 10.95
C ILE A 146 -13.83 0.41 11.85
N ASP A 147 -13.19 1.57 11.73
CA ASP A 147 -13.51 2.73 12.56
C ASP A 147 -15.00 3.14 12.41
N GLY A 148 -15.65 3.40 13.53
CA GLY A 148 -17.06 3.78 13.61
C GLY A 148 -18.07 2.67 13.27
N LEU A 149 -17.65 1.43 13.02
CA LEU A 149 -18.58 0.33 12.71
C LEU A 149 -19.24 -0.22 13.98
N SER A 150 -20.46 0.24 14.28
CA SER A 150 -21.23 -0.32 15.39
C SER A 150 -21.81 -1.71 15.08
N TYR A 151 -22.05 -2.50 16.13
CA TYR A 151 -22.77 -3.78 16.09
C TYR A 151 -24.10 -3.71 15.31
N TYR A 152 -24.89 -2.66 15.49
CA TYR A 152 -26.20 -2.56 14.86
C TYR A 152 -26.11 -2.31 13.34
N HIS A 153 -25.07 -1.60 12.90
CA HIS A 153 -24.85 -1.33 11.48
C HIS A 153 -24.42 -2.60 10.74
N ILE A 154 -23.51 -3.40 11.30
CA ILE A 154 -23.10 -4.67 10.69
C ILE A 154 -24.26 -5.68 10.68
N GLN A 155 -25.05 -5.78 11.75
CA GLN A 155 -26.25 -6.63 11.79
C GLN A 155 -27.24 -6.24 10.67
N ARG A 156 -27.57 -4.94 10.57
CA ARG A 156 -28.49 -4.45 9.54
C ARG A 156 -27.96 -4.72 8.12
N ALA A 157 -26.65 -4.59 7.90
CA ALA A 157 -26.03 -4.84 6.60
C ALA A 157 -26.05 -6.33 6.21
N ILE A 158 -25.89 -7.23 7.18
CA ILE A 158 -26.06 -8.67 7.00
C ILE A 158 -27.52 -9.00 6.65
N ASP A 159 -28.48 -8.48 7.42
CA ASP A 159 -29.92 -8.73 7.21
C ASP A 159 -30.42 -8.20 5.86
N ALA A 160 -29.86 -7.07 5.40
CA ALA A 160 -30.16 -6.48 4.09
C ALA A 160 -29.46 -7.18 2.92
N GLY A 161 -28.60 -8.17 3.17
CA GLY A 161 -27.88 -8.91 2.13
C GLY A 161 -26.66 -8.19 1.55
N TYR A 162 -26.19 -7.10 2.15
CA TYR A 162 -25.01 -6.36 1.70
C TYR A 162 -23.68 -7.04 2.05
N MET A 163 -23.69 -8.01 2.99
CA MET A 163 -22.50 -8.72 3.45
C MET A 163 -22.64 -10.25 3.27
N PRO A 164 -22.79 -10.75 2.04
CA PRO A 164 -23.10 -12.16 1.77
C PRO A 164 -22.02 -13.12 2.29
N ASN A 165 -20.74 -12.73 2.19
CA ASN A 165 -19.62 -13.56 2.68
C ASN A 165 -19.63 -13.67 4.20
N VAL A 166 -19.83 -12.57 4.93
CA VAL A 166 -19.91 -12.58 6.40
C VAL A 166 -21.14 -13.38 6.86
N ALA A 167 -22.27 -13.25 6.16
CA ALA A 167 -23.47 -14.04 6.43
C ALA A 167 -23.25 -15.54 6.21
N GLU A 168 -22.41 -15.93 5.25
CA GLU A 168 -22.02 -17.32 5.04
C GLU A 168 -21.08 -17.83 6.14
N MET A 169 -20.06 -17.05 6.50
CA MET A 169 -19.14 -17.37 7.60
C MET A 169 -19.89 -17.62 8.91
N ILE A 170 -20.89 -16.80 9.23
CA ILE A 170 -21.71 -17.00 10.43
C ILE A 170 -22.55 -18.28 10.34
N ARG A 171 -23.18 -18.55 9.19
CA ARG A 171 -24.10 -19.70 9.04
C ARG A 171 -23.40 -21.04 8.90
N ARG A 172 -22.24 -21.09 8.25
CA ARG A 172 -21.56 -22.34 7.85
C ARG A 172 -20.28 -22.60 8.62
N ASP A 173 -19.54 -21.55 8.93
CA ASP A 173 -18.17 -21.68 9.46
C ASP A 173 -18.10 -21.42 10.98
N GLY A 174 -19.25 -21.20 11.63
CA GLY A 174 -19.36 -21.07 13.09
C GLY A 174 -18.94 -19.72 13.66
N TYR A 175 -18.77 -18.70 12.81
CA TYR A 175 -18.43 -17.35 13.27
C TYR A 175 -19.60 -16.72 14.04
N GLN A 176 -19.28 -15.91 15.04
CA GLN A 176 -20.27 -15.24 15.88
C GLN A 176 -20.13 -13.73 15.77
N LEU A 177 -21.27 -13.06 15.59
CA LEU A 177 -21.36 -11.62 15.74
C LEU A 177 -21.59 -11.29 17.23
N SER A 178 -20.54 -10.88 17.93
CA SER A 178 -20.60 -10.50 19.34
C SER A 178 -20.59 -8.98 19.51
N ARG A 179 -21.16 -8.52 20.63
CA ARG A 179 -20.99 -7.13 21.08
C ARG A 179 -19.68 -7.05 21.85
N VAL A 180 -18.93 -5.97 21.61
CA VAL A 180 -17.74 -5.62 22.38
C VAL A 180 -18.01 -4.27 23.02
N ASP A 181 -17.79 -4.20 24.33
CA ASP A 181 -17.79 -2.92 25.03
C ASP A 181 -16.46 -2.22 24.74
N CYS A 182 -16.54 -1.06 24.09
CA CYS A 182 -15.39 -0.25 23.72
C CYS A 182 -14.89 0.63 24.87
N GLY A 183 -15.58 0.62 26.01
CA GLY A 183 -15.28 1.44 27.18
C GLY A 183 -15.56 2.93 26.96
N LEU A 184 -15.24 3.71 27.99
CA LEU A 184 -15.27 5.17 27.92
C LEU A 184 -13.84 5.70 28.13
N PRO A 185 -13.34 6.58 27.24
CA PRO A 185 -14.02 7.11 26.07
C PRO A 185 -14.02 6.13 24.89
N SER A 186 -15.10 6.11 24.11
CA SER A 186 -15.22 5.33 22.86
C SER A 186 -14.50 6.04 21.69
N GLN A 187 -13.20 6.26 21.84
CA GLN A 187 -12.33 6.97 20.90
C GLN A 187 -11.23 6.04 20.42
N THR A 188 -10.78 6.21 19.17
CA THR A 188 -9.80 5.33 18.50
C THR A 188 -8.55 5.09 19.37
N SER A 189 -8.02 6.12 20.02
CA SER A 189 -6.84 5.99 20.89
C SER A 189 -7.06 5.06 22.08
N ALA A 190 -8.15 5.25 22.82
CA ALA A 190 -8.48 4.43 23.98
C ALA A 190 -8.88 3.00 23.58
N CYS A 191 -9.63 2.85 22.49
CA CYS A 191 -10.04 1.52 22.00
C CYS A 191 -8.84 0.74 21.48
N GLN A 192 -7.98 1.34 20.65
CA GLN A 192 -6.81 0.66 20.12
C GLN A 192 -5.78 0.33 21.20
N ALA A 193 -5.55 1.22 22.16
CA ALA A 193 -4.69 0.91 23.31
C ALA A 193 -5.24 -0.31 24.10
N GLY A 194 -6.55 -0.31 24.37
CA GLY A 194 -7.21 -1.43 25.06
C GLY A 194 -7.13 -2.75 24.27
N ILE A 195 -7.35 -2.72 22.96
CA ILE A 195 -7.28 -3.92 22.10
C ILE A 195 -5.84 -4.44 21.97
N LEU A 196 -4.89 -3.54 21.70
CA LEU A 196 -3.54 -3.92 21.30
C LEU A 196 -2.59 -4.11 22.50
N PHE A 197 -2.82 -3.45 23.62
CA PHE A 197 -1.99 -3.57 24.81
C PHE A 197 -2.73 -4.14 26.03
N GLY A 198 -4.06 -4.26 25.97
CA GLY A 198 -4.87 -4.67 27.12
C GLY A 198 -5.02 -3.58 28.19
N ASP A 199 -4.59 -2.35 27.89
CA ASP A 199 -4.61 -1.20 28.81
C ASP A 199 -4.87 0.09 28.02
N ASN A 200 -5.75 0.92 28.54
CA ASN A 200 -6.10 2.24 28.00
C ASN A 200 -6.21 3.31 29.09
N TYR A 201 -5.58 3.08 30.24
CA TYR A 201 -5.58 4.00 31.38
C TYR A 201 -5.07 5.39 30.99
N ASP A 202 -5.73 6.44 31.49
CA ASP A 202 -5.34 7.84 31.28
C ASP A 202 -5.38 8.33 29.82
N ILE A 203 -6.31 7.79 29.02
CA ILE A 203 -6.74 8.38 27.73
C ILE A 203 -8.19 8.86 27.89
N PRO A 204 -8.45 10.08 28.39
CA PRO A 204 -9.80 10.54 28.68
C PRO A 204 -10.57 11.05 27.43
N GLY A 205 -9.90 11.24 26.30
CA GLY A 205 -10.55 11.64 25.05
C GLY A 205 -9.58 11.83 23.89
N TYR A 206 -10.06 12.33 22.75
CA TYR A 206 -9.22 12.62 21.59
C TYR A 206 -8.24 13.77 21.81
N ARG A 207 -8.64 14.77 22.60
CA ARG A 207 -7.78 15.85 23.09
C ARG A 207 -7.96 16.00 24.59
N TRP A 208 -6.86 16.11 25.31
CA TRP A 208 -6.90 16.32 26.74
C TRP A 208 -5.66 17.07 27.21
N TYR A 209 -5.78 17.75 28.34
CA TYR A 209 -4.68 18.49 28.93
C TYR A 209 -4.11 17.69 30.11
N ASP A 210 -2.85 17.31 30.01
CA ASP A 210 -2.09 16.70 31.09
C ASP A 210 -1.53 17.81 31.99
N LYS A 211 -2.04 17.89 33.22
CA LYS A 211 -1.62 18.91 34.20
C LYS A 211 -0.22 18.69 34.73
N ALA A 212 0.24 17.43 34.82
CA ALA A 212 1.57 17.12 35.33
C ALA A 212 2.65 17.52 34.34
N GLN A 213 2.37 17.34 33.05
CA GLN A 213 3.27 17.75 31.96
C GLN A 213 3.03 19.18 31.46
N GLY A 214 1.89 19.78 31.81
CA GLY A 214 1.49 21.09 31.28
C GLY A 214 1.21 21.06 29.77
N LYS A 215 0.85 19.89 29.21
CA LYS A 215 0.77 19.65 27.76
C LYS A 215 -0.66 19.32 27.32
N LEU A 216 -1.08 19.88 26.18
CA LEU A 216 -2.28 19.45 25.48
C LEU A 216 -1.93 18.29 24.54
N PHE A 217 -2.46 17.11 24.83
CA PHE A 217 -2.39 15.94 23.97
C PHE A 217 -3.47 15.99 22.89
N VAL A 218 -3.11 15.53 21.70
CA VAL A 218 -4.01 15.26 20.57
C VAL A 218 -3.67 13.88 20.03
N SER A 219 -4.60 12.92 20.11
CA SER A 219 -4.32 11.50 19.83
C SER A 219 -3.53 11.25 18.55
N ALA A 220 -3.90 11.88 17.43
CA ALA A 220 -3.19 11.72 16.16
C ALA A 220 -1.77 12.34 16.17
N SER A 221 -1.61 13.53 16.74
CA SER A 221 -0.34 14.25 16.72
C SER A 221 0.68 13.70 17.71
N ASP A 222 0.19 13.19 18.85
CA ASP A 222 0.98 12.69 19.97
C ASP A 222 0.93 11.16 20.07
N ALA A 223 0.55 10.47 18.99
CA ALA A 223 0.41 9.02 18.93
C ALA A 223 1.67 8.27 19.40
N ALA A 224 2.87 8.78 19.08
CA ALA A 224 4.14 8.20 19.49
C ALA A 224 4.30 8.19 21.02
N GLU A 225 3.94 9.29 21.66
CA GLU A 225 4.03 9.43 23.11
C GLU A 225 2.96 8.60 23.82
N ILE A 226 1.75 8.53 23.25
CA ILE A 226 0.68 7.67 23.75
C ILE A 226 1.11 6.19 23.64
N ASN A 227 1.67 5.78 22.51
CA ASN A 227 2.16 4.42 22.30
C ASN A 227 3.24 4.03 23.32
N ALA A 228 4.19 4.95 23.59
CA ALA A 228 5.27 4.73 24.55
C ALA A 228 4.77 4.47 25.99
N ARG A 229 3.54 4.89 26.34
CA ARG A 229 2.94 4.59 27.64
C ARG A 229 2.59 3.11 27.83
N TYR A 230 2.40 2.35 26.76
CA TYR A 230 1.93 0.95 26.82
C TYR A 230 2.86 -0.06 26.15
N ALA A 231 3.70 0.39 25.20
CA ALA A 231 4.63 -0.44 24.43
C ALA A 231 5.80 -0.96 25.29
N HIS A 232 5.52 -1.98 26.09
CA HIS A 232 6.48 -2.61 27.02
C HIS A 232 6.88 -4.03 26.59
N GLY A 233 6.77 -4.34 25.30
CA GLY A 233 7.03 -5.68 24.76
C GLY A 233 5.93 -6.70 25.12
N ARG A 234 4.73 -6.20 25.41
CA ARG A 234 3.54 -6.99 25.79
C ARG A 234 2.33 -6.74 24.88
N GLY A 235 2.50 -6.02 23.78
CA GLY A 235 1.46 -5.78 22.78
C GLY A 235 1.04 -7.03 22.00
N LEU A 236 -0.14 -6.99 21.40
CA LEU A 236 -0.79 -8.10 20.72
C LEU A 236 -0.12 -8.48 19.39
N LEU A 237 0.61 -7.54 18.77
CA LEU A 237 1.17 -7.69 17.41
C LEU A 237 2.67 -8.03 17.38
N ARG A 238 3.25 -8.47 18.50
CA ARG A 238 4.67 -8.86 18.61
C ARG A 238 5.06 -9.88 17.53
N GLY A 239 6.14 -9.60 16.81
CA GLY A 239 6.63 -10.44 15.70
C GLY A 239 5.73 -10.41 14.45
N GLY A 240 4.73 -9.52 14.43
CA GLY A 240 3.80 -9.32 13.33
C GLY A 240 3.89 -7.91 12.73
N ALA A 241 2.78 -7.47 12.13
CA ALA A 241 2.67 -6.19 11.46
C ALA A 241 1.50 -5.35 11.99
N SER A 242 1.70 -4.04 12.11
CA SER A 242 0.67 -3.02 12.36
C SER A 242 0.54 -2.14 11.11
N ILE A 243 -0.68 -2.00 10.59
CA ILE A 243 -0.94 -1.26 9.36
C ILE A 243 -2.06 -0.25 9.60
N ASN A 244 -1.80 1.03 9.34
CA ASN A 244 -2.78 2.11 9.40
C ASN A 244 -3.48 2.26 10.78
N ASN A 245 -2.76 1.96 11.86
CA ASN A 245 -3.24 2.13 13.23
C ASN A 245 -2.77 3.45 13.85
N LEU A 246 -3.35 3.84 14.99
CA LEU A 246 -2.81 4.92 15.81
C LEU A 246 -1.56 4.47 16.57
N VAL A 247 -1.67 3.32 17.26
CA VAL A 247 -0.60 2.70 18.07
C VAL A 247 -0.15 1.39 17.44
N ASN A 248 1.08 0.94 17.74
CA ASN A 248 1.74 -0.11 16.97
C ASN A 248 1.58 -1.53 17.55
N GLY A 249 1.11 -1.67 18.79
CA GLY A 249 0.90 -2.98 19.43
C GLY A 249 2.17 -3.83 19.57
N ASP A 250 3.35 -3.20 19.67
CA ASP A 250 4.68 -3.85 19.66
C ASP A 250 4.99 -4.66 18.38
N ALA A 251 4.42 -4.26 17.23
CA ALA A 251 4.70 -4.88 15.94
C ALA A 251 6.15 -4.64 15.46
N GLU A 252 6.74 -5.65 14.80
CA GLU A 252 8.07 -5.52 14.18
C GLU A 252 8.00 -4.73 12.87
N ILE A 253 6.90 -4.89 12.13
CA ILE A 253 6.63 -4.15 10.91
C ILE A 253 5.53 -3.13 11.19
N SER A 254 5.81 -1.84 11.00
CA SER A 254 4.82 -0.79 11.14
C SER A 254 4.69 0.03 9.87
N LEU A 255 3.49 0.05 9.28
CA LEU A 255 3.21 0.72 8.01
C LEU A 255 2.06 1.71 8.20
N MET A 256 2.32 3.00 7.96
CA MET A 256 1.31 4.06 8.11
C MET A 256 0.68 4.14 9.52
N THR A 257 1.36 3.60 10.54
CA THR A 257 0.92 3.72 11.93
C THR A 257 1.31 5.08 12.50
N ALA A 258 0.37 5.84 13.06
CA ALA A 258 0.59 7.21 13.51
C ALA A 258 1.73 7.35 14.53
N ALA A 259 1.88 6.37 15.44
CA ALA A 259 2.96 6.33 16.41
C ALA A 259 4.37 6.32 15.79
N ASP A 260 4.53 5.67 14.63
CA ASP A 260 5.84 5.47 13.99
C ASP A 260 6.04 6.42 12.78
N LEU A 261 4.99 7.16 12.37
CA LEU A 261 5.04 8.13 11.27
C LEU A 261 5.84 9.41 11.61
N ARG A 262 5.96 9.73 12.91
CA ARG A 262 6.79 10.86 13.40
C ARG A 262 7.99 10.42 14.23
N GLY A 263 7.92 9.23 14.82
CA GLY A 263 9.02 8.58 15.50
C GLY A 263 9.71 7.61 14.55
N GLY A 264 10.48 8.12 13.60
CA GLY A 264 11.51 7.28 12.99
C GLY A 264 12.46 6.85 14.08
N THR A 265 12.49 5.56 14.40
CA THR A 265 13.72 4.93 14.87
C THR A 265 14.69 4.81 13.71
#